data_AF-A0A1M5M782-F1
#
_entry.id   AF-A0A1M5M782-F1
#
_cell.length_a   1.000
_cell.length_b   1.000
_cell.length_c   1.000
_cell.angle_alpha   90.00
_cell.angle_beta   90.00
_cell.angle_gamma   90.00
#
_symmetry.space_group_name_H-M   'P 1'
#
loop_
_entity.id
_entity.type
_entity.pdbx_description
1 polymer ?
#
loop_
_entity_poly.entity_id
_entity_poly.type
_entity_poly.pdbx_seq_one_letter_code
_entity_poly.pdbx_strand_id
1 'polypeptide(L)'
;MTHPLEYNSERSNLIIPEYGRHLQKMVEHTVAIKDDKERARMAKSIIAVMGNMNPHLRDVPDFQHKLWDQLFIISDFKLDVESPFPKPTREMLEERPEMLEYPQNFPKYRFYGNNINRMINEVKDWEEGPLKEGLVLTIANHMKKSYLNWNRDAVEDDVIYDHLFELSGGKINLKITDEDLSQASNLIRGPKKHHKSNNSKKSNRKGRKRY
;
A
#
# COMPACT_ATOMS: atom_id res chain seq x y z
N MET A 1 -6.58 33.64 -43.43
CA MET A 1 -7.48 33.46 -42.28
C MET A 1 -6.85 34.14 -41.09
N THR A 2 -7.52 35.16 -40.55
CA THR A 2 -7.09 35.87 -39.34
C THR A 2 -7.36 34.97 -38.14
N HIS A 3 -6.33 34.55 -37.42
CA HIS A 3 -6.50 33.87 -36.13
C HIS A 3 -6.76 34.95 -35.07
N PRO A 4 -8.00 35.13 -34.57
CA PRO A 4 -8.24 36.03 -33.46
C PRO A 4 -7.44 35.54 -32.24
N LEU A 5 -6.93 36.49 -31.45
CA LEU A 5 -6.30 36.21 -30.15
C LEU A 5 -7.35 35.58 -29.23
N GLU A 6 -7.34 34.26 -29.12
CA GLU A 6 -8.21 33.51 -28.20
C GLU A 6 -7.61 33.52 -26.79
N TYR A 7 -8.35 34.07 -25.82
CA TYR A 7 -7.97 34.08 -24.41
C TYR A 7 -8.32 32.76 -23.71
N ASN A 8 -7.48 32.33 -22.76
CA ASN A 8 -7.68 31.07 -22.04
C ASN A 8 -8.96 31.05 -21.18
N SER A 9 -9.44 32.21 -20.73
CA SER A 9 -10.64 32.37 -19.91
C SER A 9 -11.95 32.13 -20.66
N GLU A 10 -11.94 32.23 -22.00
CA GLU A 10 -13.13 32.04 -22.85
C GLU A 10 -13.24 30.62 -23.42
N ARG A 11 -12.22 29.79 -23.20
CA ARG A 11 -12.12 28.44 -23.78
C ARG A 11 -12.81 27.40 -22.91
N SER A 12 -13.27 26.32 -23.53
CA SER A 12 -13.76 25.14 -22.81
C SER A 12 -12.68 24.56 -21.88
N ASN A 13 -13.15 24.06 -20.74
CA ASN A 13 -12.31 23.36 -19.77
C ASN A 13 -11.75 22.08 -20.41
N LEU A 14 -10.45 21.84 -20.20
CA LEU A 14 -9.80 20.61 -20.61
C LEU A 14 -10.14 19.52 -19.60
N ILE A 15 -10.85 18.47 -20.04
CA ILE A 15 -11.19 17.33 -19.18
C ILE A 15 -9.94 16.49 -18.89
N ILE A 16 -9.11 16.26 -19.91
CA ILE A 16 -7.83 15.55 -19.81
C ILE A 16 -6.74 16.44 -20.45
N PRO A 17 -6.01 17.24 -19.67
CA PRO A 17 -5.00 18.18 -20.17
C PRO A 17 -3.87 17.54 -20.99
N GLU A 18 -3.56 16.27 -20.75
CA GLU A 18 -2.46 15.51 -21.35
C GLU A 18 -2.58 15.39 -22.88
N TYR A 19 -3.80 15.37 -23.40
CA TYR A 19 -4.06 15.27 -24.84
C TYR A 19 -4.13 16.63 -25.56
N GLY A 20 -4.19 17.71 -24.79
CA GLY A 20 -4.24 19.07 -25.31
C GLY A 20 -5.54 19.45 -26.02
N ARG A 21 -5.61 20.72 -26.43
CA ARG A 21 -6.84 21.35 -26.97
C ARG A 21 -7.25 20.83 -28.35
N HIS A 22 -6.29 20.47 -29.19
CA HIS A 22 -6.60 19.98 -30.54
C HIS A 22 -7.40 18.69 -30.50
N LEU A 23 -7.06 17.79 -29.57
CA LEU A 23 -7.81 16.54 -29.40
C LEU A 23 -9.24 16.80 -28.93
N GLN A 24 -9.40 17.68 -27.94
CA GLN A 24 -10.73 18.06 -27.47
C GLN A 24 -11.59 18.66 -28.60
N LYS A 25 -11.04 19.55 -29.43
CA LYS A 25 -11.74 20.10 -30.60
C LYS A 25 -12.14 19.01 -31.61
N MET A 26 -11.29 18.00 -31.84
CA MET A 26 -11.63 16.87 -32.71
C MET A 26 -12.78 16.03 -32.13
N VAL A 27 -12.79 15.82 -30.81
CA VAL A 27 -13.86 15.08 -30.13
C VAL A 27 -15.17 15.86 -30.14
N GLU A 28 -15.13 17.16 -29.82
CA GLU A 28 -16.29 18.06 -29.91
C GLU A 28 -16.89 18.07 -31.33
N HIS A 29 -16.04 18.13 -32.36
CA HIS A 29 -16.48 18.02 -33.75
C HIS A 29 -17.12 16.66 -34.04
N THR A 30 -16.55 15.57 -33.54
CA THR A 30 -17.09 14.21 -33.75
C THR A 30 -18.47 14.05 -33.14
N VAL A 31 -18.70 14.62 -31.95
CA VAL A 31 -20.02 14.61 -31.29
C VAL A 31 -21.07 15.38 -32.13
N ALA A 32 -20.67 16.40 -32.87
CA ALA A 32 -21.57 17.19 -33.72
C ALA A 32 -21.97 16.49 -35.04
N ILE A 33 -21.27 15.43 -35.46
CA ILE A 33 -21.55 14.70 -36.71
C ILE A 33 -22.83 13.87 -36.56
N LYS A 34 -23.79 14.07 -37.47
CA LYS A 34 -25.08 13.35 -37.49
C LYS A 34 -24.99 11.95 -38.09
N ASP A 35 -24.10 11.71 -39.06
CA ASP A 35 -23.95 10.39 -39.66
C ASP A 35 -23.14 9.45 -38.75
N ASP A 36 -23.73 8.31 -38.41
CA ASP A 36 -23.13 7.34 -37.48
C ASP A 36 -21.89 6.68 -38.08
N LYS A 37 -21.83 6.48 -39.41
CA LYS A 37 -20.67 5.89 -40.07
C LYS A 37 -19.47 6.84 -40.06
N GLU A 38 -19.68 8.10 -40.41
CA GLU A 38 -18.65 9.13 -40.32
C GLU A 38 -18.21 9.36 -38.87
N ARG A 39 -19.14 9.36 -37.90
CA ARG A 39 -18.83 9.48 -36.47
C ARG A 39 -17.92 8.33 -35.99
N ALA A 40 -18.26 7.08 -36.32
CA ALA A 40 -17.47 5.92 -35.95
C ALA A 40 -16.08 5.91 -36.61
N ARG A 41 -15.98 6.35 -37.87
CA ARG A 41 -14.69 6.49 -38.56
C ARG A 41 -13.81 7.54 -37.88
N MET A 42 -14.38 8.70 -37.56
CA MET A 42 -13.65 9.78 -36.89
C MET A 42 -13.19 9.37 -35.49
N ALA A 43 -14.03 8.70 -34.70
CA ALA A 43 -13.67 8.17 -33.39
C ALA A 43 -12.44 7.25 -33.46
N LYS A 44 -12.41 6.31 -34.43
CA LYS A 44 -11.24 5.43 -34.66
C LYS A 44 -9.99 6.21 -35.05
N SER A 45 -10.13 7.25 -35.87
CA SER A 45 -9.01 8.14 -36.23
C SER A 45 -8.47 8.89 -35.02
N ILE A 46 -9.34 9.39 -34.14
CA ILE A 46 -8.93 10.07 -32.90
C ILE A 46 -8.18 9.10 -31.99
N ILE A 47 -8.66 7.87 -31.80
CA ILE A 47 -7.99 6.85 -31.00
C ILE A 47 -6.60 6.53 -31.54
N ALA A 48 -6.43 6.45 -32.85
CA ALA A 48 -5.12 6.27 -33.47
C ALA A 48 -4.16 7.44 -33.15
N VAL A 49 -4.66 8.67 -33.14
CA VAL A 49 -3.89 9.86 -32.76
C VAL A 49 -3.53 9.83 -31.27
N MET A 50 -4.47 9.50 -30.38
CA MET A 50 -4.22 9.32 -28.94
C MET A 50 -3.13 8.26 -28.70
N GLY A 51 -3.20 7.15 -29.45
CA GLY A 51 -2.24 6.06 -29.37
C GLY A 51 -0.81 6.43 -29.79
N ASN A 52 -0.67 7.37 -30.73
CA ASN A 52 0.63 7.89 -31.15
C ASN A 52 1.22 8.90 -30.16
N MET A 53 0.38 9.68 -29.48
CA MET A 53 0.83 10.65 -28.48
C MET A 53 1.32 9.98 -27.19
N ASN A 54 0.76 8.82 -26.84
CA ASN A 54 1.13 8.07 -25.64
C ASN A 54 1.73 6.68 -25.98
N PRO A 55 2.97 6.60 -26.52
CA PRO A 55 3.61 5.33 -26.85
C PRO A 55 3.85 4.44 -25.62
N HIS A 56 3.97 5.04 -24.44
CA HIS A 56 4.29 4.33 -23.20
C HIS A 56 3.20 3.36 -22.75
N LEU A 57 1.95 3.59 -23.16
CA LEU A 57 0.86 2.67 -22.83
C LEU A 57 0.82 1.43 -23.74
N ARG A 58 1.69 1.29 -24.76
CA ARG A 58 1.71 0.12 -25.66
C ARG A 58 2.03 -1.20 -24.95
N ASP A 59 2.76 -1.13 -23.85
CA ASP A 59 3.19 -2.31 -23.08
C ASP A 59 2.12 -2.75 -22.06
N VAL A 60 1.01 -2.01 -21.94
CA VAL A 60 -0.06 -2.28 -20.98
C VAL A 60 -1.14 -3.14 -21.65
N PRO A 61 -1.42 -4.35 -21.14
CA PRO A 61 -2.62 -5.09 -21.51
C PRO A 61 -3.83 -4.16 -21.35
N ASP A 62 -4.73 -4.15 -22.33
CA ASP A 62 -5.91 -3.25 -22.38
C ASP A 62 -5.64 -1.76 -22.67
N PHE A 63 -4.53 -1.43 -23.34
CA PHE A 63 -4.31 -0.05 -23.82
C PHE A 63 -5.47 0.51 -24.64
N GLN A 64 -6.02 -0.28 -25.57
CA GLN A 64 -7.12 0.17 -26.42
C GLN A 64 -8.36 0.51 -25.59
N HIS A 65 -8.65 -0.27 -24.55
CA HIS A 65 -9.75 -0.01 -23.62
C HIS A 65 -9.61 1.37 -22.98
N LYS A 66 -8.42 1.68 -22.44
CA LYS A 66 -8.14 2.99 -21.81
C LYS A 66 -8.32 4.17 -22.76
N LEU A 67 -7.93 4.02 -24.04
CA LEU A 67 -8.12 5.08 -25.04
C LEU A 67 -9.60 5.31 -25.34
N TRP A 68 -10.38 4.23 -25.44
CA TRP A 68 -11.83 4.33 -25.59
C TRP A 68 -12.47 5.00 -24.37
N ASP A 69 -12.07 4.62 -23.15
CA ASP A 69 -12.55 5.26 -21.92
C ASP A 69 -12.26 6.76 -21.92
N GLN A 70 -11.02 7.14 -22.24
CA GLN A 70 -10.61 8.53 -22.30
C GLN A 70 -11.35 9.31 -23.39
N LEU A 71 -11.64 8.69 -24.55
CA LEU A 71 -12.46 9.30 -25.60
C LEU A 71 -13.87 9.61 -25.08
N PHE A 72 -14.51 8.65 -24.39
CA PHE A 72 -15.84 8.84 -23.82
C PHE A 72 -15.85 9.91 -22.73
N ILE A 73 -14.83 9.93 -21.86
CA ILE A 73 -14.64 10.95 -20.82
C ILE A 73 -14.49 12.34 -21.44
N ILE A 74 -13.65 12.51 -22.48
CA ILE A 74 -13.45 13.80 -23.17
C ILE A 74 -14.73 14.26 -23.88
N SER A 75 -15.57 13.31 -24.33
CA SER A 75 -16.86 13.63 -24.94
C SER A 75 -17.96 13.98 -23.94
N ASP A 76 -17.67 13.97 -22.63
CA ASP A 76 -18.68 14.11 -21.57
C ASP A 76 -19.81 13.07 -21.74
N PHE A 77 -19.45 11.85 -22.15
CA PHE A 77 -20.35 10.73 -22.47
C PHE A 77 -21.43 11.00 -23.53
N LYS A 78 -21.32 12.09 -24.30
CA LYS A 78 -22.28 12.45 -25.37
C LYS A 78 -22.03 11.70 -26.68
N LEU A 79 -20.87 11.06 -26.82
CA LEU A 79 -20.51 10.34 -28.03
C LEU A 79 -21.24 8.99 -28.09
N ASP A 80 -22.17 8.85 -29.04
CA ASP A 80 -22.79 7.57 -29.34
C ASP A 80 -22.11 6.89 -30.53
N VAL A 81 -21.20 5.95 -30.23
CA VAL A 81 -20.45 5.12 -31.18
C VAL A 81 -20.43 3.69 -30.66
N GLU A 82 -20.51 2.72 -31.58
CA GLU A 82 -20.26 1.31 -31.30
C GLU A 82 -18.81 1.09 -30.88
N SER A 83 -18.59 0.98 -29.57
CA SER A 83 -17.31 0.58 -28.98
C SER A 83 -17.29 -0.94 -28.78
N PRO A 84 -16.15 -1.61 -29.05
CA PRO A 84 -15.98 -3.04 -28.74
C PRO A 84 -15.88 -3.33 -27.24
N PHE A 85 -15.74 -2.29 -26.41
CA PHE A 85 -15.60 -2.35 -24.95
C PHE A 85 -16.80 -1.67 -24.25
N PRO A 86 -17.16 -2.09 -23.02
CA PRO A 86 -18.25 -1.49 -22.27
C PRO A 86 -18.01 0.01 -22.08
N LYS A 87 -19.03 0.83 -22.30
CA LYS A 87 -18.93 2.28 -22.09
C LYS A 87 -18.78 2.54 -20.59
N PRO A 88 -17.76 3.30 -20.13
CA PRO A 88 -17.69 3.71 -18.75
C PRO A 88 -18.93 4.54 -18.39
N THR A 89 -19.46 4.37 -17.18
CA THR A 89 -20.53 5.23 -16.67
C THR A 89 -19.93 6.33 -15.80
N ARG A 90 -20.59 7.48 -15.76
CA ARG A 90 -20.19 8.62 -14.93
C ARG A 90 -20.13 8.25 -13.43
N GLU A 91 -21.05 7.40 -13.00
CA GLU A 91 -21.14 6.92 -11.61
C GLU A 91 -19.89 6.15 -11.17
N MET A 92 -19.30 5.33 -12.05
CA MET A 92 -18.07 4.59 -11.75
C MET A 92 -16.84 5.49 -11.57
N LEU A 93 -16.82 6.67 -12.19
CA LEU A 93 -15.71 7.61 -12.07
C LEU A 93 -15.83 8.54 -10.86
N GLU A 94 -17.06 8.84 -10.44
CA GLU A 94 -17.33 9.67 -9.27
C GLU A 94 -17.30 8.86 -7.95
N GLU A 95 -17.29 7.53 -8.04
CA GLU A 95 -17.16 6.66 -6.88
C GLU A 95 -15.83 6.91 -6.17
N ARG A 96 -15.92 7.39 -4.93
CA ARG A 96 -14.75 7.62 -4.11
C ARG A 96 -14.15 6.27 -3.70
N PRO A 97 -12.81 6.14 -3.66
CA PRO A 97 -12.21 4.93 -3.15
C PRO A 97 -12.68 4.69 -1.72
N GLU A 98 -12.93 3.42 -1.38
CA GLU A 98 -13.35 3.04 -0.04
C GLU A 98 -12.28 3.43 0.98
N MET A 99 -12.72 4.02 2.10
CA MET A 99 -11.81 4.38 3.17
C MET A 99 -11.31 3.11 3.84
N LEU A 100 -10.00 2.85 3.78
CA LEU A 100 -9.40 1.75 4.53
C LEU A 100 -9.45 2.07 6.02
N GLU A 101 -10.00 1.16 6.81
CA GLU A 101 -9.92 1.25 8.26
C GLU A 101 -8.46 1.12 8.71
N TYR A 102 -7.97 2.11 9.46
CA TYR A 102 -6.67 1.99 10.09
C TYR A 102 -6.76 0.97 11.23
N PRO A 103 -5.80 0.02 11.35
CA PRO A 103 -5.77 -0.91 12.47
C PRO A 103 -5.38 -0.16 13.77
N GLN A 104 -6.37 0.41 14.45
CA GLN A 104 -6.22 1.04 15.76
C GLN A 104 -6.20 -0.04 16.84
N ASN A 105 -5.02 -0.34 17.37
CA ASN A 105 -4.87 -1.23 18.52
C ASN A 105 -4.45 -0.41 19.74
N PHE A 106 -5.27 -0.43 20.79
CA PHE A 106 -4.96 0.17 22.10
C PHE A 106 -4.67 -0.95 23.12
N PRO A 107 -3.45 -1.53 23.13
CA PRO A 107 -3.12 -2.58 24.10
C PRO A 107 -3.12 -2.02 25.52
N LYS A 108 -3.72 -2.77 26.46
CA LYS A 108 -3.72 -2.44 27.90
C LYS A 108 -2.31 -2.21 28.44
N TYR A 109 -1.38 -3.09 28.05
CA TYR A 109 0.04 -3.00 28.38
C TYR A 109 0.85 -2.63 27.13
N ARG A 110 1.33 -1.39 27.07
CA ARG A 110 2.05 -0.85 25.89
C ARG A 110 3.40 -1.51 25.66
N PHE A 111 4.05 -2.01 26.72
CA PHE A 111 5.37 -2.63 26.66
C PHE A 111 5.37 -4.04 26.04
N TYR A 112 4.21 -4.72 25.95
CA TYR A 112 4.10 -6.01 25.26
C TYR A 112 3.85 -5.88 23.75
N GLY A 113 3.37 -4.72 23.29
CA GLY A 113 2.99 -4.49 21.90
C GLY A 113 1.82 -5.37 21.44
N ASN A 114 1.53 -5.34 20.14
CA ASN A 114 0.37 -6.04 19.57
C ASN A 114 0.62 -7.54 19.36
N ASN A 115 1.87 -7.95 19.15
CA ASN A 115 2.20 -9.33 18.81
C ASN A 115 1.94 -10.28 19.99
N ILE A 116 2.31 -9.90 21.22
CA ILE A 116 2.01 -10.69 22.43
C ILE A 116 0.50 -10.88 22.58
N ASN A 117 -0.30 -9.82 22.41
CA ASN A 117 -1.75 -9.93 22.49
C ASN A 117 -2.34 -10.86 21.42
N ARG A 118 -1.81 -10.82 20.19
CA ARG A 118 -2.22 -11.76 19.13
C ARG A 118 -1.84 -13.20 19.47
N MET A 119 -0.62 -13.45 19.92
CA MET A 119 -0.18 -14.79 20.35
C MET A 119 -1.06 -15.35 21.47
N ILE A 120 -1.38 -14.53 22.49
CA ILE A 120 -2.29 -14.94 23.58
C ILE A 120 -3.69 -15.25 23.05
N ASN A 121 -4.20 -14.44 22.12
CA ASN A 121 -5.50 -14.65 21.49
C ASN A 121 -5.57 -15.89 20.61
N GLU A 122 -4.47 -16.32 20.00
CA GLU A 122 -4.46 -17.58 19.23
C GLU A 122 -4.37 -18.79 20.17
N VAL A 123 -3.52 -18.71 21.19
CA VAL A 123 -3.25 -19.82 22.12
C VAL A 123 -4.43 -20.11 23.06
N LYS A 124 -5.22 -19.09 23.41
CA LYS A 124 -6.43 -19.31 24.24
C LYS A 124 -7.47 -20.22 23.56
N ASP A 125 -7.46 -20.31 22.23
CA ASP A 125 -8.44 -21.07 21.44
C ASP A 125 -7.92 -22.48 21.06
N TRP A 126 -6.67 -22.82 21.40
CA TRP A 126 -6.10 -24.16 21.18
C TRP A 126 -6.58 -25.18 22.21
N GLU A 127 -6.63 -26.45 21.79
CA GLU A 127 -6.90 -27.60 22.66
C GLU A 127 -5.79 -27.79 23.70
N GLU A 128 -6.15 -28.32 24.88
CA GLU A 128 -5.19 -28.61 25.94
C GLU A 128 -4.26 -29.76 25.53
N GLY A 129 -2.96 -29.51 25.65
CA GLY A 129 -1.93 -30.48 25.28
C GLY A 129 -0.52 -29.93 25.45
N PRO A 130 0.51 -30.80 25.31
CA PRO A 130 1.90 -30.43 25.57
C PRO A 130 2.41 -29.32 24.64
N LEU A 131 1.85 -29.23 23.43
CA LEU A 131 2.15 -28.16 22.48
C LEU A 131 1.64 -26.79 22.95
N LYS A 132 0.44 -26.74 23.54
CA LYS A 132 -0.14 -25.51 24.09
C LYS A 132 0.66 -25.04 25.30
N GLU A 133 0.99 -25.94 26.22
CA GLU A 133 1.78 -25.64 27.42
C GLU A 133 3.16 -25.06 27.06
N GLY A 134 3.90 -25.72 26.16
CA GLY A 134 5.20 -25.21 25.70
C GLY A 134 5.09 -23.84 24.99
N LEU A 135 4.02 -23.62 24.22
CA LEU A 135 3.79 -22.33 23.57
C LEU A 135 3.42 -21.24 24.58
N VAL A 136 2.61 -21.56 25.59
CA VAL A 136 2.29 -20.65 26.70
C VAL A 136 3.55 -20.24 27.46
N LEU A 137 4.45 -21.18 27.78
CA LEU A 137 5.72 -20.89 28.44
C LEU A 137 6.62 -19.99 27.58
N THR A 138 6.71 -20.26 26.27
CA THR A 138 7.51 -19.40 25.37
C THR A 138 6.92 -17.99 25.24
N ILE A 139 5.59 -17.84 25.26
CA ILE A 139 4.92 -16.53 25.32
C ILE A 139 5.26 -15.82 26.64
N ALA A 140 5.16 -16.50 27.78
CA ALA A 140 5.50 -15.92 29.08
C ALA A 140 6.98 -15.46 29.14
N ASN A 141 7.90 -16.26 28.59
CA ASN A 141 9.30 -15.85 28.44
C ASN A 141 9.46 -14.64 27.50
N HIS A 142 8.68 -14.56 26.43
CA HIS A 142 8.68 -13.41 25.53
C HIS A 142 8.09 -12.15 26.18
N MET A 143 7.10 -12.30 27.06
CA MET A 143 6.56 -11.25 27.92
C MET A 143 7.63 -10.74 28.89
N LYS A 144 8.29 -11.62 29.65
CA LYS A 144 9.38 -11.25 30.56
C LYS A 144 10.48 -10.48 29.84
N LYS A 145 10.86 -10.92 28.63
CA LYS A 145 11.83 -10.22 27.78
C LYS A 145 11.35 -8.83 27.35
N SER A 146 10.11 -8.71 26.88
CA SER A 146 9.55 -7.44 26.41
C SER A 146 9.40 -6.43 27.56
N TYR A 147 9.02 -6.90 28.74
CA TYR A 147 8.98 -6.09 29.95
C TYR A 147 10.38 -5.57 30.30
N LEU A 148 11.38 -6.45 30.40
CA LEU A 148 12.76 -6.09 30.72
C LEU A 148 13.44 -5.18 29.69
N ASN A 149 12.97 -5.21 28.43
CA ASN A 149 13.47 -4.30 27.40
C ASN A 149 12.89 -2.88 27.56
N TRP A 150 11.66 -2.77 28.10
CA TRP A 150 10.97 -1.49 28.30
C TRP A 150 11.25 -0.88 29.68
N ASN A 151 11.30 -1.72 30.72
CA ASN A 151 11.60 -1.39 32.10
C ASN A 151 12.99 -1.92 32.48
N ARG A 152 13.84 -1.09 33.09
CA ARG A 152 15.22 -1.46 33.43
C ARG A 152 15.37 -2.23 34.75
N ASP A 153 14.27 -2.43 35.46
CA ASP A 153 14.25 -3.08 36.76
C ASP A 153 13.99 -4.58 36.62
N ALA A 154 14.45 -5.36 37.60
CA ALA A 154 14.14 -6.78 37.69
C ALA A 154 12.62 -6.99 37.88
N VAL A 155 12.12 -8.11 37.37
CA VAL A 155 10.69 -8.46 37.41
C VAL A 155 10.57 -9.82 38.03
N GLU A 156 9.64 -9.95 38.96
CA GLU A 156 9.23 -11.23 39.52
C GLU A 156 8.32 -11.97 38.53
N ASP A 157 8.46 -13.30 38.47
CA ASP A 157 7.72 -14.12 37.51
C ASP A 157 6.21 -14.11 37.78
N ASP A 158 5.81 -13.94 39.04
CA ASP A 158 4.43 -13.79 39.48
C ASP A 158 3.71 -12.63 38.76
N VAL A 159 4.39 -11.51 38.54
CA VAL A 159 3.84 -10.34 37.84
C VAL A 159 3.58 -10.66 36.37
N ILE A 160 4.48 -11.43 35.74
CA ILE A 160 4.31 -11.86 34.35
C ILE A 160 3.16 -12.86 34.22
N TYR A 161 3.02 -13.77 35.18
CA TYR A 161 1.89 -14.70 35.23
C TYR A 161 0.55 -13.96 35.43
N ASP A 162 0.51 -12.93 36.29
CA ASP A 162 -0.68 -12.10 36.48
C ASP A 162 -1.08 -11.36 35.20
N HIS A 163 -0.11 -10.75 34.51
CA HIS A 163 -0.39 -10.09 33.23
C HIS A 163 -0.89 -11.07 32.17
N LEU A 164 -0.34 -12.29 32.12
CA LEU A 164 -0.78 -13.33 31.18
C LEU A 164 -2.21 -13.80 31.50
N PHE A 165 -2.52 -14.00 32.77
CA PHE A 165 -3.85 -14.37 33.23
C PHE A 165 -4.88 -13.28 32.85
N GLU A 166 -4.53 -12.02 33.06
CA GLU A 166 -5.39 -10.89 32.71
C GLU A 166 -5.59 -10.73 31.20
N LEU A 167 -4.50 -10.80 30.41
CA LEU A 167 -4.56 -10.67 28.95
C LEU A 167 -5.27 -11.85 28.27
N SER A 168 -5.26 -13.03 28.89
CA SER A 168 -5.97 -14.21 28.39
C SER A 168 -7.46 -14.24 28.80
N GLY A 169 -7.93 -13.26 29.57
CA GLY A 169 -9.30 -13.24 30.08
C GLY A 169 -9.57 -14.35 31.11
N GLY A 170 -8.53 -14.75 31.86
CA GLY A 170 -8.61 -15.77 32.91
C GLY A 170 -8.49 -17.22 32.42
N LYS A 171 -8.22 -17.45 31.13
CA LYS A 171 -8.14 -18.80 30.54
C LYS A 171 -6.78 -19.48 30.70
N ILE A 172 -5.70 -18.71 30.84
CA ILE A 172 -4.32 -19.24 30.92
C ILE A 172 -3.76 -18.89 32.29
N ASN A 173 -3.58 -19.90 33.15
CA ASN A 173 -3.00 -19.73 34.48
C ASN A 173 -1.75 -20.59 34.64
N LEU A 174 -0.58 -19.95 34.63
CA LEU A 174 0.73 -20.58 34.85
C LEU A 174 1.15 -20.61 36.33
N LYS A 175 0.39 -20.03 37.26
CA LYS A 175 0.73 -20.06 38.69
C LYS A 175 0.57 -21.44 39.33
N ILE A 176 -0.02 -22.39 38.61
CA ILE A 176 -0.28 -23.76 39.07
C ILE A 176 0.91 -24.68 38.68
N THR A 177 1.74 -24.27 37.73
CA THR A 177 2.87 -25.05 37.22
C THR A 177 4.17 -24.61 37.91
N ASP A 178 4.95 -25.58 38.40
CA ASP A 178 6.23 -25.40 39.12
C ASP A 178 7.40 -25.02 38.16
N GLU A 179 7.09 -24.36 37.05
CA GLU A 179 8.03 -24.05 35.96
C GLU A 179 8.47 -22.59 36.00
N ASP A 180 9.71 -22.37 36.43
CA ASP A 180 10.34 -21.04 36.47
C ASP A 180 10.58 -20.47 35.06
N LEU A 181 10.33 -19.16 34.89
CA LEU A 181 10.69 -18.48 33.65
C LEU A 181 12.21 -18.32 33.54
N SER A 182 12.67 -18.27 32.29
CA SER A 182 14.08 -18.07 31.97
C SER A 182 14.66 -16.82 32.66
N GLN A 183 15.89 -16.98 33.17
CA GLN A 183 16.59 -15.95 33.94
C GLN A 183 16.81 -14.67 33.11
N ALA A 184 16.61 -13.50 33.73
CA ALA A 184 16.69 -12.19 33.08
C ALA A 184 18.01 -11.95 32.33
N SER A 185 19.12 -12.49 32.86
CA SER A 185 20.46 -12.44 32.27
C SER A 185 20.58 -13.14 30.90
N ASN A 186 19.79 -14.18 30.67
CA ASN A 186 19.76 -14.91 29.40
C ASN A 186 18.90 -14.21 28.34
N LEU A 187 18.00 -13.32 28.76
CA LEU A 187 16.97 -12.70 27.92
C LEU A 187 17.44 -11.38 27.32
N ILE A 188 18.19 -10.60 28.11
CA ILE A 188 18.77 -9.31 27.70
C ILE A 188 20.22 -9.55 27.26
N ARG A 189 20.42 -9.99 26.02
CA ARG A 189 21.74 -9.85 25.39
C ARG A 189 21.84 -8.44 24.85
N GLY A 190 22.67 -7.61 25.51
CA GLY A 190 22.99 -6.26 25.02
C GLY A 190 23.45 -6.29 23.55
N PRO A 191 23.24 -5.22 22.77
CA PRO A 191 23.60 -5.20 21.36
C PRO A 191 25.08 -5.55 21.25
N LYS A 192 25.39 -6.66 20.56
CA LYS A 192 26.77 -6.99 20.21
C LYS A 192 27.27 -5.81 19.38
N LYS A 193 28.16 -4.99 19.95
CA LYS A 193 28.88 -3.97 19.21
C LYS A 193 29.62 -4.69 18.09
N HIS A 194 29.04 -4.69 16.89
CA HIS A 194 29.76 -5.05 15.69
C HIS A 194 30.84 -3.99 15.52
N HIS A 195 32.03 -4.24 16.06
CA HIS A 195 33.23 -3.52 15.70
C HIS A 195 33.46 -3.79 14.21
N LYS A 196 32.96 -2.89 13.35
CA LYS A 196 33.36 -2.83 11.95
C LYS A 196 34.86 -2.54 11.95
N SER A 197 35.66 -3.58 11.77
CA SER A 197 37.07 -3.46 11.38
C SER A 197 37.11 -2.76 10.01
N ASN A 198 37.25 -1.44 10.01
CA ASN A 198 37.48 -0.64 8.82
C ASN A 198 38.90 -0.94 8.30
N ASN A 199 39.05 -2.02 7.55
CA ASN A 199 40.30 -2.31 6.84
C ASN A 199 40.24 -1.64 5.46
N SER A 200 40.31 -0.29 5.44
CA SER A 200 40.41 0.46 4.19
C SER A 200 41.83 0.32 3.64
N LYS A 201 42.03 -0.65 2.73
CA LYS A 201 43.23 -0.71 1.89
C LYS A 201 43.29 0.55 1.01
N LYS A 202 44.21 1.44 1.37
CA LYS A 202 44.57 2.66 0.64
C LYS A 202 45.14 2.27 -0.73
N SER A 203 44.32 2.34 -1.78
CA SER A 203 44.75 2.14 -3.17
C SER A 203 45.48 3.40 -3.65
N ASN A 204 46.79 3.28 -3.83
CA ASN A 204 47.69 4.34 -4.25
C ASN A 204 47.57 4.53 -5.79
N ARG A 205 46.64 5.36 -6.26
CA ARG A 205 46.55 5.73 -7.69
C ARG A 205 47.57 6.83 -7.99
N LYS A 206 48.77 6.39 -8.37
CA LYS A 206 49.86 7.21 -8.93
C LYS A 206 49.40 7.84 -10.24
N GLY A 207 49.39 9.18 -10.30
CA GLY A 207 48.97 9.97 -11.45
C GLY A 207 49.77 9.64 -12.71
N ARG A 208 49.05 9.34 -13.79
CA ARG A 208 49.59 9.28 -15.15
C ARG A 208 49.39 10.67 -15.78
N LYS A 209 50.45 11.49 -15.78
CA LYS A 209 50.57 12.58 -16.76
C LYS A 209 50.67 11.95 -18.15
N ARG A 210 49.89 12.45 -19.10
CA ARG A 210 50.22 12.37 -20.52
C ARG A 210 50.20 13.79 -21.08
N TYR A 211 51.25 14.03 -21.87
CA TYR A 211 51.54 15.22 -22.66
C TYR A 211 50.35 15.66 -23.51
#